data_AF-A0A923DLR3-F1
#
_entry.id   AF-A0A923DLR3-F1
#
_cell.length_a   1.000
_cell.length_b   1.000
_cell.length_c   1.000
_cell.angle_alpha   90.00
_cell.angle_beta   90.00
_cell.angle_gamma   90.00
#
_symmetry.space_group_name_H-M   'P 1'
#
loop_
_entity.id
_entity.type
_entity.pdbx_description
1 polymer ?
#
loop_
_entity_poly.entity_id
_entity_poly.type
_entity_poly.pdbx_seq_one_letter_code
_entity_poly.pdbx_strand_id
1 'polypeptide(L)' 'MLRLFNSLGKKREVFQPVSERVATLFTCGPSIYQRAHIGNFRTFLVYRYPFAKIPGISSAGKGRLNK' A
#
# COMPACT_ATOMS: atom_id res chain seq x y z
N MET A 1 -13.06 12.17 6.79
CA MET A 1 -12.73 10.83 7.33
C MET A 1 -12.37 9.91 6.18
N LEU A 2 -11.18 9.29 6.18
CA LEU A 2 -10.76 8.38 5.10
C LEU A 2 -11.45 7.02 5.26
N ARG A 3 -12.01 6.49 4.16
CA ARG A 3 -12.65 5.16 4.13
C ARG A 3 -11.96 4.29 3.07
N LEU A 4 -11.55 3.10 3.46
CA LEU A 4 -10.88 2.13 2.56
C LEU A 4 -11.77 0.91 2.37
N PHE A 5 -11.68 0.31 1.18
CA PHE A 5 -12.36 -0.96 0.92
C PHE A 5 -11.50 -2.10 1.47
N ASN A 6 -12.01 -2.79 2.47
CA ASN A 6 -11.37 -3.98 3.03
C ASN A 6 -11.83 -5.20 2.23
N SER A 7 -10.91 -5.84 1.51
CA SER A 7 -11.20 -7.07 0.75
C SER A 7 -11.54 -8.27 1.65
N LEU A 8 -11.02 -8.32 2.89
CA LEU A 8 -11.33 -9.38 3.86
C LEU A 8 -12.80 -9.28 4.32
N GLY A 9 -13.26 -8.07 4.63
CA GLY A 9 -14.64 -7.80 5.03
C GLY A 9 -15.61 -7.50 3.89
N LYS A 10 -15.10 -7.35 2.65
CA LYS A 10 -15.81 -6.86 1.45
C LYS A 10 -16.64 -5.60 1.70
N LYS A 11 -16.18 -4.72 2.59
CA LYS A 11 -16.91 -3.54 3.06
C LYS A 11 -15.99 -2.32 3.10
N ARG A 12 -16.59 -1.13 3.08
CA ARG A 12 -15.88 0.15 3.25
C ARG A 12 -15.78 0.50 4.73
N GLU A 13 -14.60 0.32 5.28
CA GLU A 13 -14.29 0.57 6.69
C GLU A 13 -13.59 1.91 6.86
N VAL A 14 -13.71 2.50 8.05
CA VAL A 14 -13.00 3.73 8.40
C VAL A 14 -11.54 3.37 8.65
N PHE A 15 -10.62 4.07 8.00
CA PHE A 15 -9.20 3.85 8.21
C PHE A 15 -8.79 4.40 9.57
N GLN A 16 -8.33 3.53 10.47
CA GLN A 16 -7.77 3.89 11.77
C GLN A 16 -6.33 3.37 11.85
N PRO A 17 -5.32 4.25 11.90
CA PRO A 17 -3.92 3.82 11.93
C PRO A 17 -3.59 3.18 13.27
N VAL A 18 -2.72 2.17 13.25
CA VAL A 18 -2.27 1.45 14.45
C VAL A 18 -1.36 2.34 15.33
N SER A 19 -0.67 3.32 14.74
CA SER A 19 0.10 4.34 15.44
C SER A 19 -0.44 5.72 15.07
N GLU A 20 -0.56 6.61 16.05
CA GLU A 20 -1.26 7.92 15.93
C GLU A 20 -0.81 8.78 14.75
N ARG A 21 0.43 8.60 14.27
CA ARG A 21 1.01 9.40 13.19
C ARG A 21 1.65 8.57 12.08
N VAL A 22 1.62 7.24 12.19
CA VAL A 22 2.29 6.36 11.23
C VAL A 22 1.33 5.28 10.73
N ALA A 23 1.04 5.35 9.45
CA ALA A 23 0.32 4.34 8.70
C ALA A 23 1.30 3.56 7.82
N THR A 24 1.40 2.25 8.06
CA THR A 24 2.26 1.37 7.27
C THR A 24 1.50 0.81 6.09
N LEU A 25 2.01 1.05 4.87
CA LEU A 25 1.47 0.48 3.64
C LEU A 25 2.44 -0.55 3.08
N PHE A 26 1.94 -1.76 2.82
CA PHE A 26 2.69 -2.82 2.15
C PHE A 26 2.04 -3.15 0.81
N THR A 27 2.85 -3.29 -0.24
CA THR A 27 2.40 -3.70 -1.58
C THR A 27 3.33 -4.77 -2.14
N CYS A 28 2.76 -5.70 -2.88
CA CYS A 28 3.54 -6.72 -3.59
C CYS A 28 4.30 -6.07 -4.75
N GLY A 29 5.59 -6.36 -4.87
CA GLY A 29 6.40 -5.99 -6.03
C GLY A 29 6.24 -6.97 -7.19
N PRO A 30 6.67 -6.60 -8.41
CA PRO A 30 6.68 -7.47 -9.57
C PRO A 30 7.76 -8.54 -9.41
N SER A 31 7.52 -9.72 -9.99
CA SER A 31 8.53 -10.75 -10.11
C SER A 31 9.70 -10.26 -10.97
N ILE A 32 10.93 -10.46 -10.51
CA ILE A 32 12.16 -10.00 -11.19
C ILE A 32 12.56 -10.86 -12.38
N TYR A 33 11.89 -12.00 -12.59
CA TYR A 33 12.22 -12.96 -13.65
C TYR A 33 11.87 -12.45 -15.06
N GLN A 34 11.03 -11.41 -15.17
CA GLN A 34 10.58 -10.86 -16.45
C GLN A 34 10.46 -9.34 -16.37
N ARG A 35 10.50 -8.70 -17.54
CA ARG A 35 10.30 -7.25 -17.64
C ARG A 35 8.91 -6.88 -17.15
N ALA A 36 8.81 -5.80 -16.36
CA ALA A 36 7.53 -5.29 -15.90
C ALA A 36 6.68 -4.84 -17.10
N HIS A 37 5.43 -5.27 -17.13
CA HIS A 37 4.45 -4.85 -18.15
C HIS A 37 3.55 -3.74 -17.60
N ILE A 38 2.72 -3.14 -18.47
CA ILE A 38 1.88 -1.97 -18.13
C ILE A 38 0.94 -2.19 -16.93
N GLY A 39 0.48 -3.43 -16.71
CA GLY A 39 -0.33 -3.82 -15.55
C GLY A 39 0.42 -3.68 -14.22
N ASN A 40 1.70 -4.06 -14.18
CA ASN A 40 2.55 -3.85 -13.01
C ASN A 40 2.70 -2.36 -12.71
N PHE A 41 2.96 -1.54 -13.74
CA PHE A 41 3.13 -0.09 -13.58
C PHE A 41 1.87 0.63 -13.11
N ARG A 42 0.69 0.24 -13.61
CA ARG A 42 -0.59 0.78 -13.12
C ARG A 42 -0.73 0.61 -11.61
N THR A 43 -0.38 -0.58 -11.11
CA THR A 43 -0.46 -0.93 -9.70
C THR A 43 0.51 -0.09 -8.86
N PHE A 44 1.74 0.09 -9.33
CA PHE A 44 2.70 1.00 -8.69
C PHE A 44 2.23 2.44 -8.61
N LEU A 45 1.66 2.98 -9.70
CA LEU A 45 1.18 4.36 -9.73
C LEU A 45 -0.02 4.56 -8.79
N VAL A 46 -0.97 3.62 -8.82
CA VAL A 46 -2.19 3.67 -8.00
C VAL A 46 -1.88 3.55 -6.51
N TYR A 47 -0.89 2.77 -6.09
CA TYR A 47 -0.53 2.70 -4.67
C TYR A 47 0.45 3.78 -4.23
N ARG A 48 1.26 4.34 -5.13
CA ARG A 48 2.24 5.38 -4.78
C ARG A 48 1.60 6.76 -4.63
N TYR A 49 0.84 7.22 -5.63
CA TYR A 49 0.37 8.62 -5.68
C TYR A 49 -0.63 9.02 -4.57
N PRO A 50 -1.73 8.28 -4.35
CA PRO A 50 -2.73 8.70 -3.36
C PRO A 50 -2.24 8.51 -1.93
N PHE A 51 -1.44 7.49 -1.65
CA PHE A 51 -0.92 7.23 -0.31
C PHE A 51 0.29 8.11 0.05
N ALA A 52 1.09 8.57 -0.92
CA ALA A 52 2.14 9.57 -0.66
C ALA A 52 1.58 10.93 -0.22
N LYS A 53 0.31 11.22 -0.54
CA LYS A 53 -0.37 12.47 -0.18
C LYS A 53 -1.04 12.42 1.20
N ILE A 54 -1.11 11.25 1.84
CA ILE A 54 -1.69 11.10 3.18
C ILE A 54 -0.58 11.40 4.20
N PRO A 55 -0.75 12.43 5.07
CA PRO A 55 0.23 12.74 6.09
C PRO A 55 0.42 11.55 7.03
N GLY A 56 1.67 11.15 7.26
CA GLY A 56 2.01 10.06 8.19
C GLY A 56 2.12 8.67 7.57
N ILE A 57 2.12 8.49 6.24
CA ILE A 57 2.42 7.19 5.64
C ILE A 57 3.92 6.98 5.48
N SER A 58 4.46 6.02 6.23
CA SER A 58 5.80 5.47 5.98
C SER A 58 5.65 4.31 4.99
N SER A 59 6.08 4.50 3.75
CA SER A 59 6.12 3.41 2.77
C SER A 59 7.25 2.45 3.14
N ALA A 60 6.91 1.36 3.83
CA ALA A 60 7.86 0.29 4.11
C ALA A 60 8.14 -0.49 2.82
N GLY A 61 9.22 -0.13 2.13
CA GLY A 61 9.82 -0.99 1.11
C GLY A 61 10.28 -2.29 1.77
N LYS A 62 10.15 -3.42 1.07
CA LYS A 62 10.59 -4.75 1.56
C LYS A 62 12.03 -4.65 2.08
N GLY A 63 12.16 -4.58 3.41
CA GLY A 63 13.42 -4.45 4.13
C GLY A 63 13.31 -4.99 5.55
N ARG A 64 12.42 -5.96 5.78
CA ARG A 64 12.37 -6.88 6.94
C ARG A 64 11.12 -7.74 6.81
N LEU A 65 11.18 -8.75 5.94
CA LEU A 65 10.48 -9.99 6.27
C LEU A 65 11.49 -10.77 7.11
N ASN A 66 11.17 -11.03 8.38
CA ASN A 66 11.92 -11.97 9.21
C ASN A 66 12.13 -13.27 8.40
N LYS A 67 13.40 -13.58 8.12
CA LYS A 67 13.88 -14.95 8.34
C LYS A 67 14.02 -15.15 9.84
#